data_AF-A0A5J5EU20-F1
#
_entry.id   AF-A0A5J5EU20-F1
#
_cell.length_a   1.000
_cell.length_b   1.000
_cell.length_c   1.000
_cell.angle_alpha   90.00
_cell.angle_beta   90.00
_cell.angle_gamma   90.00
#
_symmetry.space_group_name_H-M   'P 1'
#
loop_
_entity.id
_entity.type
_entity.pdbx_description
1 polymer ?
#
loop_
_entity_poly.entity_id
_entity_poly.type
_entity_poly.pdbx_seq_one_letter_code
_entity_poly.pdbx_strand_id
1 'polypeptide(L)'
;MKFTTLTLSVFLTLSGAVLLDETKYRLQLSSYNPVISKLASKLSTASVGDVLNSAIFQPLPAESFMESTPWYIKGFRWSENDPQDDTDNVWSPQSISTSADQGSYGGIVDNNSDVVAVSWNDQRNMTGSSSVSGNGVRVTFVRKGSADGIPKSRAYIHVLLVEPFDDNGKPNFRELANVISGGLVWRGNWLYITDNQLGLRVFDLTQIWRVAQGTSIGLSGSDYLGGAYPFVIPQAFTYKTVLPAKVTFEPASASLDRNSTPPCIVIGESTTPGENSTFAKFPLNNTSNLLASDSKNISTAVWAYQTNINHAEGITFARSSFWITSNDGEYINGDVFRWNPGSWADQFSGMLPPGVQGISYKPDGDELWIVGSTIGKRYVMALSASMKNGTGVDAGNDAGSGGGNSTAPSGSTVPAPTGNNNKLSSGAKAGIAVGVLAGVGGLLAGVMVLLKKRKKAAAQGHSCTDPAQPADSGWYMKPELSCEEQPKQGPRDISEVAELPTVPVRKEMQG
;
A
#
# COMPACT_ATOMS: atom_id res chain seq x y z
N MET A 1 41.28 -54.77 13.96
CA MET A 1 40.26 -53.90 13.32
C MET A 1 39.82 -52.86 14.33
N LYS A 2 40.21 -51.59 14.15
CA LYS A 2 39.68 -50.47 14.95
C LYS A 2 38.53 -49.85 14.16
N PHE A 3 37.33 -49.89 14.73
CA PHE A 3 36.16 -49.22 14.16
C PHE A 3 36.28 -47.72 14.43
N THR A 4 36.37 -46.94 13.37
CA THR A 4 36.30 -45.48 13.41
C THR A 4 34.82 -45.09 13.36
N THR A 5 34.28 -44.62 14.47
CA THR A 5 32.92 -44.08 14.53
C THR A 5 32.90 -42.73 13.82
N LEU A 6 32.34 -42.69 12.60
CA LEU A 6 32.13 -41.46 11.85
C LEU A 6 30.86 -40.77 12.41
N THR A 7 31.03 -39.73 13.21
CA THR A 7 29.91 -38.92 13.70
C THR A 7 29.46 -37.98 12.58
N LEU A 8 28.43 -38.37 11.83
CA LEU A 8 27.80 -37.51 10.84
C LEU A 8 26.99 -36.43 11.56
N SER A 9 27.59 -35.25 11.75
CA SER A 9 26.88 -34.08 12.25
C SER A 9 26.06 -33.49 11.11
N VAL A 10 24.79 -33.86 11.05
CA VAL A 10 23.80 -33.18 10.19
C VAL A 10 23.48 -31.85 10.85
N PHE A 11 24.15 -30.77 10.43
CA PHE A 11 23.64 -29.43 10.67
C PHE A 11 22.36 -29.28 9.85
N LEU A 12 21.19 -29.43 10.49
CA LEU A 12 19.98 -28.80 9.98
C LEU A 12 20.22 -27.30 10.08
N THR A 13 20.69 -26.68 9.01
CA THR A 13 20.49 -25.24 8.83
C THR A 13 19.00 -25.05 8.71
N LEU A 14 18.34 -24.68 9.80
CA LEU A 14 17.05 -24.00 9.74
C LEU A 14 17.34 -22.69 8.99
N SER A 15 17.28 -22.77 7.66
CA SER A 15 17.65 -21.65 6.80
C SER A 15 16.72 -20.49 7.13
N GLY A 16 17.30 -19.34 7.49
CA GLY A 16 16.58 -18.06 7.49
C GLY A 16 16.10 -17.71 6.08
N ALA A 17 15.65 -16.47 5.89
CA ALA A 17 15.26 -15.99 4.57
C ALA A 17 16.28 -16.35 3.47
N VAL A 18 15.79 -16.89 2.36
CA VAL A 18 16.58 -17.43 1.25
C VAL A 18 16.80 -16.32 0.23
N LEU A 19 18.07 -16.03 -0.07
CA LEU A 19 18.45 -15.17 -1.20
C LEU A 19 18.07 -15.87 -2.51
N LEU A 20 17.34 -15.16 -3.37
CA LEU A 20 16.93 -15.64 -4.68
C LEU A 20 17.80 -14.98 -5.76
N ASP A 21 17.82 -15.61 -6.94
CA ASP A 21 18.41 -15.02 -8.14
C ASP A 21 17.48 -13.94 -8.69
N GLU A 22 17.76 -12.68 -8.35
CA GLU A 22 16.93 -11.52 -8.69
C GLU A 22 16.74 -11.35 -10.20
N THR A 23 17.69 -11.83 -11.02
CA THR A 23 17.65 -11.66 -12.48
C THR A 23 16.50 -12.42 -13.14
N LYS A 24 15.89 -13.36 -12.41
CA LYS A 24 14.71 -14.13 -12.83
C LYS A 24 13.40 -13.36 -12.65
N TYR A 25 13.39 -12.33 -11.81
CA TYR A 25 12.21 -11.52 -11.52
C TYR A 25 12.21 -10.31 -12.45
N ARG A 26 11.41 -10.41 -13.52
CA ARG A 26 11.39 -9.41 -14.59
C ARG A 26 9.98 -8.98 -14.93
N LEU A 27 9.85 -7.70 -15.25
CA LEU A 27 8.61 -7.04 -15.62
C LEU A 27 8.80 -6.34 -16.97
N GLN A 28 7.90 -6.55 -17.92
CA GLN A 28 7.93 -5.92 -19.23
C GLN A 28 6.95 -4.76 -19.30
N LEU A 29 7.48 -3.55 -19.51
CA LEU A 29 6.72 -2.33 -19.67
C LEU A 29 6.01 -2.28 -21.04
N SER A 30 4.73 -1.96 -21.04
CA SER A 30 3.96 -1.65 -22.24
C SER A 30 4.28 -0.25 -22.79
N SER A 31 3.85 0.03 -24.02
CA SER A 31 3.72 1.42 -24.47
C SER A 31 2.64 2.16 -23.67
N TYR A 32 2.72 3.50 -23.64
CA TYR A 32 1.67 4.34 -23.08
C TYR A 32 0.37 4.13 -23.85
N ASN A 33 -0.76 4.00 -23.15
CA ASN A 33 -2.05 3.73 -23.78
C ASN A 33 -2.47 4.89 -24.71
N PRO A 34 -2.51 4.68 -26.04
CA PRO A 34 -2.75 5.78 -26.99
C PRO A 34 -4.17 6.33 -26.92
N VAL A 35 -5.13 5.57 -26.37
CA VAL A 35 -6.53 5.98 -26.23
C VAL A 35 -6.69 7.14 -25.24
N ILE A 36 -5.78 7.26 -24.28
CA ILE A 36 -5.81 8.35 -23.29
C ILE A 36 -5.80 9.72 -23.98
N SER A 37 -4.98 9.90 -25.01
CA SER A 37 -4.93 11.17 -25.76
C SER A 37 -6.27 11.51 -26.43
N LYS A 38 -7.00 10.50 -26.91
CA LYS A 38 -8.32 10.65 -27.52
C LYS A 38 -9.37 11.00 -26.47
N LEU A 39 -9.36 10.32 -25.32
CA LEU A 39 -10.27 10.59 -24.20
C LEU A 39 -10.02 11.97 -23.58
N ALA A 40 -8.76 12.39 -23.43
CA ALA A 40 -8.39 13.71 -22.94
C ALA A 40 -8.93 14.85 -23.82
N SER A 41 -9.19 14.59 -25.12
CA SER A 41 -9.86 15.57 -26.00
C SER A 41 -11.37 15.66 -25.78
N LYS A 42 -11.97 14.74 -25.01
CA LYS A 42 -13.40 14.63 -24.74
C LYS A 42 -13.77 14.93 -23.28
N LEU A 43 -12.82 14.75 -22.37
CA LEU A 43 -13.03 14.84 -20.93
C LEU A 43 -12.20 15.98 -20.32
N SER A 44 -12.77 16.63 -19.32
CA SER A 44 -12.05 17.63 -18.53
C SER A 44 -11.14 16.96 -17.50
N THR A 45 -9.87 17.33 -17.52
CA THR A 45 -8.88 16.89 -16.54
C THR A 45 -9.08 17.56 -15.17
N ALA A 46 -8.73 16.85 -14.11
CA ALA A 46 -8.68 17.31 -12.73
C ALA A 46 -7.33 16.96 -12.07
N SER A 47 -7.01 17.66 -10.99
CA SER A 47 -5.87 17.36 -10.11
C SER A 47 -6.27 16.48 -8.92
N VAL A 48 -5.31 16.01 -8.12
CA VAL A 48 -5.62 15.33 -6.85
C VAL A 48 -6.25 16.31 -5.85
N GLY A 49 -5.81 17.57 -5.86
CA GLY A 49 -6.42 18.65 -5.09
C GLY A 49 -7.89 18.87 -5.46
N ASP A 50 -8.24 18.83 -6.74
CA ASP A 50 -9.62 18.92 -7.22
C ASP A 50 -10.50 17.76 -6.73
N VAL A 51 -9.94 16.55 -6.72
CA VAL A 51 -10.57 15.35 -6.16
C VAL A 51 -10.81 15.54 -4.67
N LEU A 52 -9.79 15.92 -3.89
CA LEU A 52 -9.90 16.18 -2.45
C LEU A 52 -10.85 17.33 -2.10
N ASN A 53 -10.97 18.34 -2.96
CA ASN A 53 -11.92 19.44 -2.79
C ASN A 53 -13.36 19.02 -3.06
N SER A 54 -13.54 17.94 -3.81
CA SER A 54 -14.85 17.32 -4.08
C SER A 54 -15.21 16.24 -3.05
N ALA A 55 -14.38 16.03 -2.02
CA ALA A 55 -14.64 15.04 -0.98
C ALA A 55 -15.98 15.28 -0.28
N ILE A 56 -16.70 14.19 -0.04
CA ILE A 56 -18.06 14.19 0.56
C ILE A 56 -18.16 13.30 1.79
N PHE A 57 -17.25 12.33 1.94
CA PHE A 57 -17.33 11.36 3.01
C PHE A 57 -16.66 11.84 4.29
N GLN A 58 -17.19 11.36 5.42
CA GLN A 58 -16.69 11.65 6.76
C GLN A 58 -16.20 10.34 7.40
N PRO A 59 -14.90 10.22 7.73
CA PRO A 59 -14.41 9.08 8.48
C PRO A 59 -14.94 9.14 9.92
N LEU A 60 -14.99 7.96 10.53
CA LEU A 60 -15.21 7.81 11.95
C LEU A 60 -13.88 7.98 12.71
N PRO A 61 -13.90 8.50 13.95
CA PRO A 61 -12.70 8.55 14.77
C PRO A 61 -12.13 7.14 14.99
N ALA A 62 -10.88 7.06 15.41
CA ALA A 62 -10.31 5.80 15.85
C ALA A 62 -11.07 5.25 17.07
N GLU A 63 -11.07 3.92 17.20
CA GLU A 63 -11.71 3.22 18.31
C GLU A 63 -10.68 2.63 19.27
N SER A 64 -11.14 2.21 20.45
CA SER A 64 -10.30 1.64 21.50
C SER A 64 -9.43 0.47 21.04
N PHE A 65 -9.90 -0.37 20.11
CA PHE A 65 -9.11 -1.47 19.57
C PHE A 65 -7.91 -0.98 18.75
N MET A 66 -8.02 0.18 18.10
CA MET A 66 -6.91 0.83 17.39
C MET A 66 -5.98 1.53 18.38
N GLU A 67 -6.54 2.33 19.29
CA GLU A 67 -5.79 3.11 20.28
C GLU A 67 -4.98 2.23 21.24
N SER A 68 -5.46 1.01 21.51
CA SER A 68 -4.74 0.01 22.31
C SER A 68 -3.60 -0.70 21.57
N THR A 69 -3.47 -0.49 20.25
CA THR A 69 -2.37 -1.06 19.46
C THR A 69 -1.05 -0.42 19.90
N PRO A 70 -0.01 -1.22 20.21
CA PRO A 70 1.31 -0.68 20.52
C PRO A 70 1.80 0.30 19.45
N TRP A 71 2.40 1.40 19.89
CA TRP A 71 2.97 2.46 19.06
C TRP A 71 1.95 3.26 18.25
N TYR A 72 0.65 3.12 18.55
CA TYR A 72 -0.38 3.92 17.92
C TYR A 72 -0.09 5.42 18.03
N ILE A 73 -0.25 6.13 16.92
CA ILE A 73 -0.12 7.58 16.82
C ILE A 73 -1.49 8.20 16.57
N LYS A 74 -2.15 7.76 15.49
CA LYS A 74 -3.42 8.29 15.00
C LYS A 74 -4.03 7.33 13.98
N GLY A 75 -5.28 7.57 13.62
CA GLY A 75 -5.99 6.77 12.63
C GLY A 75 -7.44 7.17 12.53
N PHE A 76 -8.18 6.40 11.74
CA PHE A 76 -9.61 6.57 11.57
C PHE A 76 -10.25 5.26 11.11
N ARG A 77 -11.56 5.17 11.27
CA ARG A 77 -12.40 4.15 10.64
C ARG A 77 -13.14 4.72 9.43
N TRP A 78 -13.46 3.87 8.48
CA TRP A 78 -14.21 4.28 7.29
C TRP A 78 -15.67 4.65 7.65
N SER A 79 -16.30 5.45 6.81
CA SER A 79 -17.67 5.92 7.06
C SER A 79 -18.67 4.76 7.06
N GLU A 80 -19.51 4.67 8.09
CA GLU A 80 -20.65 3.74 8.10
C GLU A 80 -21.85 4.26 7.27
N ASN A 81 -21.82 5.52 6.81
CA ASN A 81 -22.88 6.10 5.97
C ASN A 81 -22.90 5.54 4.54
N ASP A 82 -21.83 4.89 4.09
CA ASP A 82 -21.80 4.09 2.87
C ASP A 82 -21.49 2.64 3.27
N PRO A 83 -22.44 1.70 3.11
CA PRO A 83 -22.19 0.30 3.43
C PRO A 83 -20.97 -0.29 2.70
N GLN A 84 -20.65 0.21 1.50
CA GLN A 84 -19.48 -0.23 0.72
C GLN A 84 -18.15 0.11 1.39
N ASP A 85 -18.13 1.09 2.28
CA ASP A 85 -16.92 1.56 2.92
C ASP A 85 -16.59 0.79 4.19
N ASP A 86 -17.58 0.22 4.88
CA ASP A 86 -17.34 -0.48 6.15
C ASP A 86 -18.14 -1.77 6.35
N THR A 87 -19.44 -1.80 6.06
CA THR A 87 -20.35 -2.86 6.57
C THR A 87 -20.74 -3.93 5.56
N ASP A 88 -20.48 -3.74 4.26
CA ASP A 88 -20.71 -4.76 3.23
C ASP A 88 -19.45 -5.54 2.86
N ASN A 89 -19.56 -6.48 1.91
CA ASN A 89 -18.45 -7.31 1.44
C ASN A 89 -18.04 -7.05 -0.02
N VAL A 90 -18.49 -5.94 -0.62
CA VAL A 90 -18.22 -5.66 -2.05
C VAL A 90 -16.82 -5.12 -2.21
N TRP A 91 -16.46 -4.07 -1.48
CA TRP A 91 -15.14 -3.43 -1.58
C TRP A 91 -14.29 -3.75 -0.38
N SER A 92 -13.08 -4.27 -0.59
CA SER A 92 -12.11 -4.48 0.48
C SER A 92 -10.90 -3.58 0.29
N PRO A 93 -10.44 -2.82 1.29
CA PRO A 93 -9.19 -2.09 1.20
C PRO A 93 -8.03 -3.09 1.16
N GLN A 94 -6.97 -2.79 0.40
CA GLN A 94 -5.89 -3.73 0.12
C GLN A 94 -4.51 -3.16 0.43
N SER A 95 -4.29 -1.87 0.19
CA SER A 95 -2.98 -1.27 0.42
C SER A 95 -3.07 0.23 0.61
N ILE A 96 -1.97 0.82 1.07
CA ILE A 96 -1.88 2.21 1.49
C ILE A 96 -0.56 2.82 1.01
N SER A 97 -0.62 4.06 0.56
CA SER A 97 0.54 4.89 0.24
C SER A 97 0.27 6.31 0.73
N THR A 98 1.32 7.09 0.95
CA THR A 98 1.19 8.47 1.41
C THR A 98 1.71 9.44 0.37
N SER A 99 1.28 10.68 0.43
CA SER A 99 1.83 11.78 -0.38
C SER A 99 3.34 11.99 -0.18
N ALA A 100 3.93 11.48 0.91
CA ALA A 100 5.39 11.43 1.05
C ALA A 100 6.04 10.47 0.04
N ASP A 101 5.33 9.44 -0.45
CA ASP A 101 5.81 8.53 -1.50
C ASP A 101 5.82 9.22 -2.88
N GLN A 102 4.91 10.18 -3.08
CA GLN A 102 4.76 10.93 -4.33
C GLN A 102 6.05 11.64 -4.76
N GLY A 103 6.85 12.14 -3.81
CA GLY A 103 8.17 12.72 -4.06
C GLY A 103 8.21 14.26 -4.10
N SER A 104 7.08 14.94 -3.92
CA SER A 104 7.06 16.39 -3.67
C SER A 104 7.66 16.72 -2.31
N TYR A 105 8.28 17.90 -2.21
CA TYR A 105 8.87 18.39 -0.96
C TYR A 105 7.82 18.40 0.17
N GLY A 106 8.15 17.77 1.30
CA GLY A 106 7.25 17.63 2.46
C GLY A 106 5.97 16.83 2.18
N GLY A 107 5.89 16.08 1.07
CA GLY A 107 4.69 15.34 0.68
C GLY A 107 3.48 16.24 0.39
N ILE A 108 3.69 17.47 -0.07
CA ILE A 108 2.60 18.38 -0.40
C ILE A 108 2.10 18.11 -1.83
N VAL A 109 0.79 17.86 -1.97
CA VAL A 109 0.12 17.64 -3.26
C VAL A 109 -1.01 18.66 -3.42
N ASP A 110 -0.92 19.54 -4.41
CA ASP A 110 -1.93 20.57 -4.71
C ASP A 110 -2.35 21.39 -3.46
N ASN A 111 -1.36 21.84 -2.67
CA ASN A 111 -1.53 22.54 -1.38
C ASN A 111 -2.13 21.70 -0.23
N ASN A 112 -2.18 20.36 -0.37
CA ASN A 112 -2.59 19.45 0.69
C ASN A 112 -1.39 18.67 1.21
N SER A 113 -1.10 18.76 2.51
CA SER A 113 -0.14 17.89 3.20
C SER A 113 -0.84 16.64 3.73
N ASP A 114 -0.05 15.60 4.05
CA ASP A 114 -0.51 14.39 4.73
C ASP A 114 -1.67 13.68 4.01
N VAL A 115 -1.70 13.75 2.68
CA VAL A 115 -2.67 12.97 1.90
C VAL A 115 -2.30 11.50 1.99
N VAL A 116 -3.29 10.66 2.29
CA VAL A 116 -3.18 9.20 2.28
C VAL A 116 -3.99 8.67 1.10
N ALA A 117 -3.43 7.72 0.37
CA ALA A 117 -4.08 7.00 -0.71
C ALA A 117 -4.30 5.54 -0.28
N VAL A 118 -5.51 5.02 -0.46
CA VAL A 118 -5.86 3.63 -0.14
C VAL A 118 -6.51 2.97 -1.34
N SER A 119 -5.98 1.83 -1.76
CA SER A 119 -6.55 1.01 -2.83
C SER A 119 -7.61 0.05 -2.29
N TRP A 120 -8.62 -0.21 -3.11
CA TRP A 120 -9.72 -1.12 -2.80
C TRP A 120 -9.99 -2.01 -3.98
N ASN A 121 -10.18 -3.30 -3.73
CA ASN A 121 -10.58 -4.26 -4.74
C ASN A 121 -12.02 -4.71 -4.53
N ASP A 122 -12.78 -4.77 -5.62
CA ASP A 122 -14.09 -5.40 -5.64
C ASP A 122 -13.92 -6.92 -5.46
N GLN A 123 -14.44 -7.46 -4.37
CA GLN A 123 -14.27 -8.86 -3.98
C GLN A 123 -14.93 -9.84 -4.97
N ARG A 124 -15.85 -9.36 -5.82
CA ARG A 124 -16.42 -10.16 -6.90
C ARG A 124 -15.38 -10.49 -7.98
N ASN A 125 -14.34 -9.67 -8.15
CA ASN A 125 -13.24 -9.94 -9.07
C ASN A 125 -12.41 -11.16 -8.66
N MET A 126 -12.26 -11.40 -7.34
CA MET A 126 -11.38 -12.45 -6.82
C MET A 126 -11.94 -13.85 -7.02
N THR A 127 -13.27 -13.99 -6.99
CA THR A 127 -13.88 -15.33 -7.00
C THR A 127 -14.08 -15.87 -8.40
N GLY A 128 -14.14 -15.03 -9.44
CA GLY A 128 -14.54 -15.39 -10.81
C GLY A 128 -15.89 -16.14 -10.90
N SER A 129 -16.56 -16.31 -9.76
CA SER A 129 -17.69 -17.20 -9.51
C SER A 129 -18.95 -16.40 -9.17
N SER A 130 -18.81 -15.08 -9.02
CA SER A 130 -19.94 -14.17 -8.95
C SER A 130 -20.65 -14.17 -10.31
N SER A 131 -21.97 -14.33 -10.30
CA SER A 131 -22.82 -14.13 -11.48
C SER A 131 -22.87 -12.67 -11.94
N VAL A 132 -22.27 -11.77 -11.18
CA VAL A 132 -22.17 -10.33 -11.44
C VAL A 132 -20.69 -9.96 -11.52
N SER A 133 -20.28 -9.28 -12.59
CA SER A 133 -18.92 -8.73 -12.71
C SER A 133 -18.65 -7.74 -11.57
N GLY A 134 -17.42 -7.77 -11.05
CA GLY A 134 -16.96 -6.71 -10.14
C GLY A 134 -16.73 -5.41 -10.89
N ASN A 135 -16.74 -4.31 -10.15
CA ASN A 135 -16.52 -2.96 -10.66
C ASN A 135 -15.03 -2.58 -10.73
N GLY A 136 -14.12 -3.56 -10.61
CA GLY A 136 -12.67 -3.34 -10.71
C GLY A 136 -12.00 -2.86 -9.42
N VAL A 137 -11.14 -1.85 -9.53
CA VAL A 137 -10.35 -1.29 -8.42
C VAL A 137 -10.66 0.20 -8.28
N ARG A 138 -10.77 0.68 -7.05
CA ARG A 138 -10.88 2.11 -6.75
C ARG A 138 -9.76 2.56 -5.82
N VAL A 139 -9.41 3.83 -5.87
CA VAL A 139 -8.46 4.45 -4.93
C VAL A 139 -9.17 5.56 -4.18
N THR A 140 -8.91 5.65 -2.89
CA THR A 140 -9.44 6.67 -2.01
C THR A 140 -8.33 7.65 -1.67
N PHE A 141 -8.59 8.94 -1.85
CA PHE A 141 -7.71 9.99 -1.34
C PHE A 141 -8.31 10.57 -0.07
N VAL A 142 -7.53 10.57 1.01
CA VAL A 142 -7.93 11.04 2.33
C VAL A 142 -7.07 12.25 2.69
N ARG A 143 -7.73 13.35 3.05
CA ARG A 143 -7.08 14.57 3.52
C ARG A 143 -6.51 14.34 4.94
N LYS A 144 -5.30 14.82 5.23
CA LYS A 144 -4.62 14.77 6.54
C LYS A 144 -4.39 13.38 7.17
N GLY A 145 -4.88 12.30 6.56
CA GLY A 145 -4.79 10.95 7.12
C GLY A 145 -5.49 10.76 8.47
N SER A 146 -6.38 11.67 8.90
CA SER A 146 -7.14 11.53 10.15
C SER A 146 -8.55 12.10 10.01
N ALA A 147 -9.42 11.79 10.98
CA ALA A 147 -10.72 12.42 11.11
C ALA A 147 -10.65 13.81 11.76
N ASP A 148 -9.51 14.17 12.36
CA ASP A 148 -9.37 15.34 13.23
C ASP A 148 -9.13 16.63 12.45
N GLY A 149 -9.86 17.69 12.83
CA GLY A 149 -9.63 19.03 12.27
C GLY A 149 -9.92 19.14 10.77
N ILE A 150 -10.74 18.24 10.21
CA ILE A 150 -11.31 18.33 8.87
C ILE A 150 -12.78 18.77 8.99
N PRO A 151 -13.21 19.80 8.24
CA PRO A 151 -14.63 20.15 8.19
C PRO A 151 -15.47 18.91 7.84
N LYS A 152 -16.56 18.69 8.59
CA LYS A 152 -17.52 17.59 8.37
C LYS A 152 -17.84 17.47 6.87
N SER A 153 -17.94 16.23 6.38
CA SER A 153 -18.23 15.85 4.98
C SER A 153 -17.21 16.25 3.90
N ARG A 154 -15.91 16.43 4.20
CA ARG A 154 -14.88 16.71 3.17
C ARG A 154 -13.53 16.03 3.40
N ALA A 155 -13.53 14.84 3.99
CA ALA A 155 -12.29 14.17 4.36
C ALA A 155 -11.76 13.26 3.26
N TYR A 156 -12.63 12.46 2.62
CA TYR A 156 -12.19 11.57 1.55
C TYR A 156 -13.20 11.41 0.41
N ILE A 157 -12.69 10.87 -0.70
CA ILE A 157 -13.46 10.48 -1.88
C ILE A 157 -12.80 9.30 -2.58
N HIS A 158 -13.63 8.46 -3.17
CA HIS A 158 -13.19 7.37 -4.03
C HIS A 158 -13.11 7.82 -5.49
N VAL A 159 -12.11 7.31 -6.19
CA VAL A 159 -11.91 7.48 -7.62
C VAL A 159 -11.78 6.10 -8.26
N LEU A 160 -12.54 5.86 -9.32
CA LEU A 160 -12.48 4.57 -10.02
C LEU A 160 -11.25 4.49 -10.91
N LEU A 161 -10.56 3.36 -10.89
CA LEU A 161 -9.50 3.07 -11.85
C LEU A 161 -10.08 2.38 -13.07
N VAL A 162 -9.73 2.85 -14.28
CA VAL A 162 -10.35 2.39 -15.53
C VAL A 162 -9.31 1.98 -16.57
N GLU A 163 -9.71 1.08 -17.47
CA GLU A 163 -8.93 0.68 -18.64
C GLU A 163 -9.45 1.40 -19.89
N PRO A 164 -8.69 2.33 -20.48
CA PRO A 164 -9.03 2.94 -21.76
C PRO A 164 -8.93 1.95 -22.93
N PHE A 165 -9.91 1.98 -23.83
CA PHE A 165 -9.93 1.18 -25.05
C PHE A 165 -10.62 1.95 -26.20
N ASP A 166 -10.34 1.55 -27.44
CA ASP A 166 -10.96 2.14 -28.63
C ASP A 166 -11.95 1.13 -29.22
N ASP A 167 -13.21 1.54 -29.35
CA ASP A 167 -14.25 0.77 -30.03
C ASP A 167 -14.49 1.34 -31.43
N ASN A 168 -13.74 0.85 -32.41
CA ASN A 168 -13.91 1.21 -33.82
C ASN A 168 -13.88 2.73 -34.08
N GLY A 169 -12.90 3.43 -33.51
CA GLY A 169 -12.73 4.88 -33.59
C GLY A 169 -13.48 5.66 -32.51
N LYS A 170 -14.21 4.98 -31.61
CA LYS A 170 -14.89 5.59 -30.47
C LYS A 170 -14.06 5.35 -29.21
N PRO A 171 -13.31 6.35 -28.73
CA PRO A 171 -12.53 6.20 -27.51
C PRO A 171 -13.46 6.02 -26.30
N ASN A 172 -13.18 5.00 -25.48
CA ASN A 172 -13.97 4.63 -24.32
C ASN A 172 -13.08 4.11 -23.18
N PHE A 173 -13.67 3.85 -22.02
CA PHE A 173 -13.01 3.17 -20.91
C PHE A 173 -13.98 2.20 -20.24
N ARG A 174 -13.43 1.19 -19.56
CA ARG A 174 -14.17 0.16 -18.82
C ARG A 174 -13.55 -0.10 -17.46
N GLU A 175 -14.26 -0.81 -16.61
CA GLU A 175 -13.74 -1.33 -15.34
C GLU A 175 -12.54 -2.27 -15.55
N LEU A 176 -11.71 -2.38 -14.51
CA LEU A 176 -10.61 -3.34 -14.50
C LEU A 176 -11.15 -4.73 -14.15
N ALA A 177 -11.46 -5.54 -15.16
CA ALA A 177 -11.94 -6.90 -14.93
C ALA A 177 -10.86 -7.81 -14.32
N ASN A 178 -11.25 -8.65 -13.36
CA ASN A 178 -10.45 -9.74 -12.79
C ASN A 178 -9.11 -9.32 -12.18
N VAL A 179 -9.02 -8.10 -11.63
CA VAL A 179 -7.83 -7.72 -10.84
C VAL A 179 -7.91 -8.40 -9.47
N ILE A 180 -6.96 -9.28 -9.17
CA ILE A 180 -6.91 -10.07 -7.93
C ILE A 180 -5.68 -9.66 -7.11
N SER A 181 -5.49 -8.36 -6.90
CA SER A 181 -4.72 -7.79 -5.78
C SER A 181 -4.88 -6.27 -5.77
N GLY A 182 -4.27 -5.59 -4.79
CA GLY A 182 -4.40 -4.15 -4.66
C GLY A 182 -3.23 -3.47 -3.96
N GLY A 183 -2.01 -4.03 -3.98
CA GLY A 183 -0.80 -3.32 -3.57
C GLY A 183 -0.73 -1.94 -4.22
N LEU A 184 -0.31 -0.90 -3.49
CA LEU A 184 -0.37 0.49 -3.93
C LEU A 184 0.96 1.20 -3.72
N VAL A 185 1.46 1.88 -4.76
CA VAL A 185 2.51 2.89 -4.62
C VAL A 185 2.12 4.16 -5.36
N TRP A 186 2.16 5.29 -4.67
CA TRP A 186 2.05 6.59 -5.29
C TRP A 186 3.45 7.17 -5.52
N ARG A 187 3.85 7.37 -6.77
CA ARG A 187 5.13 7.98 -7.11
C ARG A 187 5.01 8.96 -8.27
N GLY A 188 5.40 10.20 -8.06
CA GLY A 188 5.27 11.28 -9.03
C GLY A 188 3.82 11.42 -9.50
N ASN A 189 3.60 11.28 -10.80
CA ASN A 189 2.28 11.31 -11.41
C ASN A 189 1.67 9.91 -11.59
N TRP A 190 2.26 8.88 -10.99
CA TRP A 190 1.85 7.49 -11.19
C TRP A 190 1.27 6.89 -9.92
N LEU A 191 0.16 6.16 -10.08
CA LEU A 191 -0.25 5.14 -9.12
C LEU A 191 0.09 3.77 -9.69
N TYR A 192 0.85 2.98 -8.94
CA TYR A 192 1.09 1.57 -9.22
C TYR A 192 0.10 0.75 -8.43
N ILE A 193 -0.59 -0.14 -9.13
CA ILE A 193 -1.46 -1.15 -8.54
C ILE A 193 -0.90 -2.51 -8.91
N THR A 194 -0.70 -3.39 -7.95
CA THR A 194 -0.35 -4.79 -8.24
C THR A 194 -1.55 -5.51 -8.84
N ASP A 195 -1.28 -6.46 -9.73
CA ASP A 195 -2.26 -7.38 -10.27
C ASP A 195 -1.57 -8.75 -10.32
N ASN A 196 -2.02 -9.71 -9.51
CA ASN A 196 -1.33 -10.98 -9.36
C ASN A 196 -1.29 -11.83 -10.64
N GLN A 197 -2.18 -11.56 -11.62
CA GLN A 197 -2.22 -12.26 -12.91
C GLN A 197 -1.38 -11.56 -13.97
N LEU A 198 -1.25 -10.23 -13.89
CA LEU A 198 -0.56 -9.42 -14.89
C LEU A 198 0.86 -9.05 -14.46
N GLY A 199 1.00 -8.50 -13.25
CA GLY A 199 2.21 -7.87 -12.73
C GLY A 199 1.87 -6.55 -12.04
N LEU A 200 2.06 -5.42 -12.72
CA LEU A 200 1.60 -4.11 -12.26
C LEU A 200 0.75 -3.39 -13.32
N ARG A 201 -0.16 -2.57 -12.85
CA ARG A 201 -0.90 -1.57 -13.63
C ARG A 201 -0.48 -0.18 -13.16
N VAL A 202 -0.28 0.73 -14.10
CA VAL A 202 0.16 2.11 -13.80
C VAL A 202 -0.90 3.09 -14.28
N PHE A 203 -1.36 3.95 -13.40
CA PHE A 203 -2.41 4.94 -13.66
C PHE A 203 -1.83 6.36 -13.66
N ASP A 204 -2.30 7.18 -14.60
CA ASP A 204 -1.80 8.53 -14.81
C ASP A 204 -2.62 9.57 -14.03
N LEU A 205 -2.03 10.15 -13.00
CA LEU A 205 -2.64 11.20 -12.19
C LEU A 205 -2.71 12.55 -12.91
N THR A 206 -1.99 12.74 -14.02
CA THR A 206 -2.18 13.92 -14.89
C THR A 206 -3.43 13.81 -15.76
N GLN A 207 -4.07 12.63 -15.77
CA GLN A 207 -5.24 12.33 -16.59
C GLN A 207 -6.43 11.90 -15.75
N ILE A 208 -6.53 12.39 -14.51
CA ILE A 208 -7.78 12.22 -13.73
C ILE A 208 -8.88 12.96 -14.49
N TRP A 209 -9.95 12.26 -14.83
CA TRP A 209 -11.04 12.84 -15.59
C TRP A 209 -12.29 12.99 -14.73
N ARG A 210 -12.94 14.15 -14.84
CA ARG A 210 -14.30 14.34 -14.36
C ARG A 210 -15.27 13.68 -15.34
N VAL A 211 -16.25 12.97 -14.79
CA VAL A 211 -17.25 12.24 -15.56
C VAL A 211 -18.66 12.61 -15.10
N ALA A 212 -19.66 12.35 -15.93
CA ALA A 212 -21.04 12.60 -15.59
C ALA A 212 -21.56 11.57 -14.57
N GLN A 213 -22.64 11.94 -13.88
CA GLN A 213 -23.28 11.10 -12.87
C GLN A 213 -24.08 9.98 -13.54
N GLY A 214 -23.94 8.76 -13.02
CA GLY A 214 -24.66 7.59 -13.51
C GLY A 214 -24.02 6.29 -13.03
N THR A 215 -24.74 5.17 -13.13
CA THR A 215 -24.31 3.87 -12.61
C THR A 215 -23.56 3.01 -13.63
N SER A 216 -23.62 3.33 -14.92
CA SER A 216 -22.80 2.68 -15.95
C SER A 216 -21.35 3.17 -15.90
N ILE A 217 -20.43 2.39 -16.45
CA ILE A 217 -19.02 2.74 -16.62
C ILE A 217 -18.73 2.89 -18.10
N GLY A 218 -18.04 3.98 -18.48
CA GLY A 218 -17.71 4.29 -19.86
C GLY A 218 -18.77 5.14 -20.56
N LEU A 219 -18.69 5.17 -21.89
CA LEU A 219 -19.58 5.94 -22.75
C LEU A 219 -21.00 5.35 -22.74
N SER A 220 -21.97 6.17 -22.34
CA SER A 220 -23.40 5.88 -22.33
C SER A 220 -24.16 7.04 -22.98
N GLY A 221 -24.71 6.81 -24.16
CA GLY A 221 -25.25 7.90 -24.98
C GLY A 221 -24.12 8.84 -25.43
N SER A 222 -24.19 10.11 -25.04
CA SER A 222 -23.13 11.11 -25.30
C SER A 222 -22.18 11.32 -24.12
N ASP A 223 -22.49 10.73 -22.96
CA ASP A 223 -21.81 11.04 -21.70
C ASP A 223 -20.88 9.90 -21.29
N TYR A 224 -19.74 10.25 -20.72
CA TYR A 224 -18.88 9.29 -20.05
C TYR A 224 -19.27 9.21 -18.57
N LEU A 225 -19.51 8.01 -18.09
CA LEU A 225 -19.98 7.73 -16.74
C LEU A 225 -18.95 6.91 -15.96
N GLY A 226 -18.84 7.19 -14.67
CA GLY A 226 -17.85 6.60 -13.79
C GLY A 226 -18.36 5.52 -12.86
N GLY A 227 -19.57 4.96 -13.04
CA GLY A 227 -20.11 3.94 -12.13
C GLY A 227 -20.34 4.47 -10.71
N ALA A 228 -21.07 5.58 -10.58
CA ALA A 228 -21.31 6.37 -9.37
C ALA A 228 -20.10 7.19 -8.84
N TYR A 229 -18.92 7.04 -9.44
CA TYR A 229 -17.76 7.87 -9.10
C TYR A 229 -17.73 9.15 -9.96
N PRO A 230 -17.51 10.34 -9.37
CA PRO A 230 -17.43 11.60 -10.13
C PRO A 230 -16.11 11.77 -10.88
N PHE A 231 -15.12 10.90 -10.60
CA PHE A 231 -13.82 10.91 -11.24
C PHE A 231 -13.38 9.50 -11.60
N VAL A 232 -12.58 9.40 -12.65
CA VAL A 232 -11.87 8.17 -13.05
C VAL A 232 -10.38 8.46 -13.30
N ILE A 233 -9.52 7.47 -13.09
CA ILE A 233 -8.08 7.54 -13.43
C ILE A 233 -7.75 6.45 -14.45
N PRO A 234 -7.19 6.80 -15.63
CA PRO A 234 -6.92 5.83 -16.68
C PRO A 234 -5.61 5.06 -16.44
N GLN A 235 -5.65 3.78 -16.77
CA GLN A 235 -4.45 2.95 -16.91
C GLN A 235 -3.61 3.41 -18.11
N ALA A 236 -2.43 3.93 -17.83
CA ALA A 236 -1.45 4.38 -18.81
C ALA A 236 -0.50 3.29 -19.26
N PHE A 237 -0.02 2.46 -18.32
CA PHE A 237 0.93 1.38 -18.63
C PHE A 237 0.57 0.09 -17.91
N THR A 238 1.16 -1.00 -18.38
CA THR A 238 1.25 -2.26 -17.66
C THR A 238 2.70 -2.70 -17.56
N TYR A 239 3.02 -3.42 -16.49
CA TYR A 239 4.25 -4.18 -16.33
C TYR A 239 3.86 -5.65 -16.25
N LYS A 240 4.06 -6.39 -17.35
CA LYS A 240 3.72 -7.81 -17.40
C LYS A 240 4.85 -8.65 -16.80
N THR A 241 4.56 -9.64 -15.97
CA THR A 241 5.56 -10.60 -15.49
C THR A 241 6.17 -11.40 -16.65
N VAL A 242 7.51 -11.47 -16.71
CA VAL A 242 8.27 -12.23 -17.71
C VAL A 242 9.29 -13.14 -17.02
N LEU A 243 8.79 -14.21 -16.45
CA LEU A 243 9.57 -15.13 -15.61
C LEU A 243 10.15 -16.29 -16.45
N PRO A 244 11.35 -16.79 -16.11
CA PRO A 244 11.85 -18.07 -16.62
C PRO A 244 10.93 -19.24 -16.24
N ALA A 245 11.07 -20.36 -16.93
CA ALA A 245 10.34 -21.58 -16.60
C ALA A 245 10.58 -21.99 -15.12
N LYS A 246 9.51 -22.43 -14.45
CA LYS A 246 9.50 -22.86 -13.03
C LYS A 246 9.71 -21.75 -11.99
N VAL A 247 9.74 -20.49 -12.40
CA VAL A 247 9.71 -19.35 -11.48
C VAL A 247 8.28 -18.81 -11.46
N THR A 248 7.72 -18.67 -10.27
CA THR A 248 6.43 -18.03 -10.02
C THR A 248 6.66 -16.74 -9.24
N PHE A 249 5.86 -15.73 -9.53
CA PHE A 249 5.83 -14.48 -8.79
C PHE A 249 4.51 -13.80 -9.11
N GLU A 250 3.66 -13.66 -8.10
CA GLU A 250 2.28 -13.17 -8.22
C GLU A 250 2.12 -11.87 -7.43
N PRO A 251 2.41 -10.68 -8.01
CA PRO A 251 2.41 -9.43 -7.26
C PRO A 251 1.10 -9.14 -6.51
N ALA A 252 1.20 -8.91 -5.20
CA ALA A 252 0.06 -8.69 -4.32
C ALA A 252 0.19 -7.46 -3.42
N SER A 253 1.41 -7.15 -2.99
CA SER A 253 1.71 -5.97 -2.18
C SER A 253 2.81 -5.15 -2.82
N ALA A 254 2.82 -3.85 -2.56
CA ALA A 254 3.88 -2.98 -3.01
C ALA A 254 4.07 -1.80 -2.07
N SER A 255 5.30 -1.29 -1.96
CA SER A 255 5.62 -0.02 -1.30
C SER A 255 6.87 0.62 -1.90
N LEU A 256 7.10 1.89 -1.57
CA LEU A 256 8.31 2.61 -1.97
C LEU A 256 9.43 2.36 -0.95
N ASP A 257 10.57 1.87 -1.44
CA ASP A 257 11.83 1.80 -0.69
C ASP A 257 12.76 2.94 -1.10
N ARG A 258 12.96 3.87 -0.15
CA ARG A 258 13.80 5.07 -0.31
C ARG A 258 15.27 4.84 0.06
N ASN A 259 15.63 3.64 0.52
CA ASN A 259 17.00 3.32 0.94
C ASN A 259 17.96 3.06 -0.22
N SER A 260 17.56 3.46 -1.43
CA SER A 260 18.36 3.40 -2.65
C SER A 260 18.17 4.69 -3.43
N THR A 261 19.17 5.05 -4.24
CA THR A 261 19.08 6.17 -5.17
C THR A 261 19.46 5.67 -6.56
N PRO A 262 18.53 5.61 -7.54
CA PRO A 262 17.09 5.91 -7.42
C PRO A 262 16.37 5.03 -6.39
N PRO A 263 15.23 5.48 -5.82
CA PRO A 263 14.37 4.62 -5.00
C PRO A 263 13.88 3.39 -5.77
N CYS A 264 13.49 2.35 -5.03
CA CYS A 264 12.91 1.13 -5.60
C CYS A 264 11.44 0.99 -5.22
N ILE A 265 10.67 0.27 -6.05
CA ILE A 265 9.42 -0.33 -5.60
C ILE A 265 9.74 -1.74 -5.09
N VAL A 266 9.37 -2.02 -3.84
CA VAL A 266 9.39 -3.37 -3.27
C VAL A 266 8.04 -4.01 -3.57
N ILE A 267 8.04 -5.21 -4.12
CA ILE A 267 6.83 -5.97 -4.45
C ILE A 267 6.87 -7.28 -3.67
N GLY A 268 5.77 -7.61 -2.98
CA GLY A 268 5.55 -8.92 -2.37
C GLY A 268 4.58 -9.75 -3.18
N GLU A 269 4.79 -11.06 -3.19
CA GLU A 269 3.87 -11.99 -3.85
C GLU A 269 2.68 -12.37 -2.97
N SER A 270 1.57 -12.73 -3.61
CA SER A 270 0.49 -13.48 -3.00
C SER A 270 1.00 -14.88 -2.70
N THR A 271 0.85 -15.33 -1.45
CA THR A 271 1.22 -16.69 -1.05
C THR A 271 0.02 -17.42 -0.48
N THR A 272 -0.04 -18.72 -0.71
CA THR A 272 -1.03 -19.57 -0.03
C THR A 272 -0.77 -19.55 1.48
N PRO A 273 -1.80 -19.63 2.33
CA PRO A 273 -1.59 -19.74 3.78
C PRO A 273 -0.61 -20.86 4.15
N GLY A 274 0.48 -20.49 4.83
CA GLY A 274 1.53 -21.42 5.26
C GLY A 274 2.72 -21.53 4.30
N GLU A 275 2.70 -20.82 3.17
CA GLU A 275 3.85 -20.62 2.30
C GLU A 275 4.60 -19.35 2.67
N ASN A 276 5.89 -19.36 2.38
CA ASN A 276 6.82 -18.28 2.64
C ASN A 276 6.72 -17.19 1.57
N SER A 277 6.63 -15.92 1.98
CA SER A 277 6.48 -14.79 1.05
C SER A 277 7.79 -14.40 0.38
N THR A 278 7.76 -14.30 -0.95
CA THR A 278 8.82 -13.72 -1.78
C THR A 278 8.62 -12.22 -1.96
N PHE A 279 9.72 -11.47 -1.86
CA PHE A 279 9.78 -10.06 -2.16
C PHE A 279 10.86 -9.77 -3.19
N ALA A 280 10.62 -8.82 -4.09
CA ALA A 280 11.58 -8.35 -5.08
C ALA A 280 11.59 -6.81 -5.17
N LYS A 281 12.76 -6.21 -5.44
CA LYS A 281 12.90 -4.75 -5.63
C LYS A 281 13.16 -4.41 -7.07
N PHE A 282 12.41 -3.45 -7.58
CA PHE A 282 12.57 -2.91 -8.93
C PHE A 282 12.98 -1.44 -8.82
N PRO A 283 14.16 -1.05 -9.33
CA PRO A 283 14.63 0.33 -9.29
C PRO A 283 13.75 1.22 -10.15
N LEU A 284 13.53 2.46 -9.72
CA LEU A 284 12.87 3.48 -10.51
C LEU A 284 13.85 4.21 -11.44
N ASN A 285 13.35 4.76 -12.52
CA ASN A 285 14.05 5.76 -13.31
C ASN A 285 13.84 7.14 -12.66
N ASN A 286 14.93 7.85 -12.36
CA ASN A 286 14.88 9.14 -11.67
C ASN A 286 14.14 10.25 -12.43
N THR A 287 14.01 10.13 -13.76
CA THR A 287 13.38 11.15 -14.60
C THR A 287 11.89 10.85 -14.80
N SER A 288 11.57 9.64 -15.25
CA SER A 288 10.19 9.28 -15.58
C SER A 288 9.36 8.84 -14.37
N ASN A 289 10.01 8.51 -13.25
CA ASN A 289 9.42 7.81 -12.11
C ASN A 289 8.76 6.46 -12.48
N LEU A 290 9.05 5.92 -13.68
CA LEU A 290 8.70 4.56 -14.08
C LEU A 290 9.74 3.55 -13.57
N LEU A 291 9.47 2.24 -13.60
CA LEU A 291 10.51 1.26 -13.32
C LEU A 291 11.63 1.39 -14.37
N ALA A 292 12.88 1.39 -13.93
CA ALA A 292 14.03 1.41 -14.81
C ALA A 292 14.02 0.14 -15.67
N SER A 293 14.13 0.31 -16.98
CA SER A 293 13.99 -0.76 -17.96
C SER A 293 15.12 -0.70 -18.97
N ASP A 294 15.49 -1.86 -19.52
CA ASP A 294 16.46 -1.96 -20.60
C ASP A 294 15.86 -1.50 -21.95
N SER A 295 16.66 -1.60 -23.03
CA SER A 295 16.22 -1.24 -24.38
C SER A 295 15.09 -2.12 -24.95
N LYS A 296 14.72 -3.20 -24.27
CA LYS A 296 13.61 -4.11 -24.60
C LYS A 296 12.42 -3.87 -23.67
N ASN A 297 12.42 -2.78 -22.91
CA ASN A 297 11.41 -2.44 -21.91
C ASN A 297 11.30 -3.49 -20.79
N ILE A 298 12.39 -4.18 -20.45
CA ILE A 298 12.43 -5.13 -19.34
C ILE A 298 13.02 -4.45 -18.11
N SER A 299 12.22 -4.31 -17.06
CA SER A 299 12.68 -4.00 -15.72
C SER A 299 13.08 -5.30 -15.01
N THR A 300 14.32 -5.36 -14.54
CA THR A 300 14.85 -6.52 -13.81
C THR A 300 15.00 -6.16 -12.34
N ALA A 301 14.61 -7.07 -11.44
CA ALA A 301 14.81 -6.86 -10.02
C ALA A 301 16.30 -6.79 -9.67
N VAL A 302 16.65 -5.99 -8.67
CA VAL A 302 18.04 -5.85 -8.16
C VAL A 302 18.25 -6.59 -6.84
N TRP A 303 17.16 -7.10 -6.27
CA TRP A 303 17.11 -7.79 -4.99
C TRP A 303 15.86 -8.67 -4.99
N ALA A 304 16.01 -9.92 -4.54
CA ALA A 304 14.89 -10.84 -4.36
C ALA A 304 15.17 -11.82 -3.22
N TYR A 305 14.21 -11.99 -2.31
CA TYR A 305 14.32 -12.88 -1.16
C TYR A 305 13.00 -13.60 -0.92
N GLN A 306 13.07 -14.88 -0.59
CA GLN A 306 11.97 -15.61 0.03
C GLN A 306 12.17 -15.58 1.54
N THR A 307 11.25 -14.97 2.27
CA THR A 307 11.33 -14.88 3.73
C THR A 307 10.88 -16.17 4.40
N ASN A 308 10.93 -16.24 5.73
CA ASN A 308 10.27 -17.29 6.52
C ASN A 308 8.92 -16.81 7.11
N ILE A 309 8.43 -15.66 6.63
CA ILE A 309 7.17 -15.05 7.04
C ILE A 309 6.10 -15.58 6.09
N ASN A 310 4.98 -16.02 6.65
CA ASN A 310 3.89 -16.57 5.85
C ASN A 310 2.80 -15.51 5.72
N HIS A 311 2.03 -15.55 4.62
CA HIS A 311 0.85 -14.71 4.44
C HIS A 311 1.11 -13.21 4.68
N ALA A 312 2.25 -12.74 4.17
CA ALA A 312 2.57 -11.32 4.22
C ALA A 312 1.65 -10.54 3.27
N GLU A 313 0.99 -9.51 3.79
CA GLU A 313 0.10 -8.64 3.01
C GLU A 313 0.76 -7.30 2.62
N GLY A 314 1.90 -7.00 3.24
CA GLY A 314 2.58 -5.73 3.04
C GLY A 314 4.04 -5.80 3.46
N ILE A 315 4.86 -4.99 2.81
CA ILE A 315 6.26 -4.77 3.16
C ILE A 315 6.58 -3.30 2.95
N THR A 316 7.35 -2.67 3.84
CA THR A 316 7.95 -1.35 3.62
C THR A 316 9.32 -1.25 4.26
N PHE A 317 10.20 -0.39 3.75
CA PHE A 317 11.51 -0.16 4.36
C PHE A 317 11.47 1.11 5.20
N ALA A 318 11.77 0.98 6.50
CA ALA A 318 11.82 2.08 7.44
C ALA A 318 12.90 1.83 8.50
N ARG A 319 13.63 2.89 8.87
CA ARG A 319 14.66 2.84 9.92
C ARG A 319 15.63 1.66 9.78
N SER A 320 16.18 1.49 8.59
CA SER A 320 17.17 0.45 8.28
C SER A 320 16.65 -0.98 8.43
N SER A 321 15.34 -1.21 8.31
CA SER A 321 14.75 -2.55 8.34
C SER A 321 13.50 -2.62 7.46
N PHE A 322 13.16 -3.82 7.01
CA PHE A 322 11.85 -4.08 6.44
C PHE A 322 10.83 -4.32 7.54
N TRP A 323 9.68 -3.68 7.39
CA TRP A 323 8.49 -3.88 8.19
C TRP A 323 7.48 -4.63 7.34
N ILE A 324 7.04 -5.78 7.82
CA ILE A 324 6.18 -6.70 7.08
C ILE A 324 4.92 -6.93 7.92
N THR A 325 3.75 -6.76 7.32
CA THR A 325 2.47 -7.11 7.92
C THR A 325 2.07 -8.52 7.49
N SER A 326 1.57 -9.32 8.43
CA SER A 326 1.03 -10.65 8.16
C SER A 326 -0.39 -10.74 8.66
N ASN A 327 -1.25 -11.32 7.84
CA ASN A 327 -2.66 -11.50 8.15
C ASN A 327 -2.92 -12.94 8.58
N ASP A 328 -3.57 -13.13 9.71
CA ASP A 328 -3.90 -14.47 10.21
C ASP A 328 -5.39 -14.82 10.00
N GLY A 329 -6.14 -13.93 9.33
CA GLY A 329 -7.55 -14.10 8.98
C GLY A 329 -8.45 -13.02 9.57
N GLU A 330 -9.72 -13.03 9.13
CA GLU A 330 -10.71 -11.97 9.40
C GLU A 330 -10.98 -11.68 10.89
N TYR A 331 -10.75 -12.66 11.76
CA TYR A 331 -11.03 -12.59 13.20
C TYR A 331 -9.78 -12.78 14.08
N ILE A 332 -8.60 -12.85 13.47
CA ILE A 332 -7.34 -13.09 14.18
C ILE A 332 -6.49 -11.83 14.03
N ASN A 333 -6.00 -11.32 15.15
CA ASN A 333 -5.06 -10.21 15.14
C ASN A 333 -3.84 -10.57 14.29
N GLY A 334 -3.43 -9.65 13.42
CA GLY A 334 -2.26 -9.83 12.57
C GLY A 334 -0.95 -9.57 13.30
N ASP A 335 0.13 -9.99 12.67
CA ASP A 335 1.49 -9.83 13.16
C ASP A 335 2.21 -8.69 12.41
N VAL A 336 3.18 -8.06 13.07
CA VAL A 336 4.20 -7.23 12.42
C VAL A 336 5.55 -7.91 12.58
N PHE A 337 6.34 -7.91 11.51
CA PHE A 337 7.73 -8.36 11.53
C PHE A 337 8.66 -7.20 11.20
N ARG A 338 9.78 -7.12 11.93
CA ARG A 338 10.92 -6.30 11.55
C ARG A 338 12.05 -7.22 11.11
N TRP A 339 12.50 -7.06 9.88
CA TRP A 339 13.39 -8.03 9.24
C TRP A 339 14.49 -7.36 8.42
N ASN A 340 15.67 -7.99 8.39
CA ASN A 340 16.77 -7.63 7.50
C ASN A 340 17.22 -8.85 6.69
N PRO A 341 17.66 -8.65 5.44
CA PRO A 341 18.24 -9.73 4.63
C PRO A 341 19.33 -10.48 5.38
N GLY A 342 19.23 -11.82 5.42
CA GLY A 342 20.20 -12.68 6.11
C GLY A 342 20.01 -12.80 7.62
N SER A 343 19.05 -12.09 8.24
CA SER A 343 18.71 -12.24 9.65
C SER A 343 17.39 -13.00 9.84
N TRP A 344 17.16 -13.46 11.08
CA TRP A 344 15.82 -13.78 11.54
C TRP A 344 15.00 -12.49 11.68
N ALA A 345 13.69 -12.61 11.56
CA ALA A 345 12.77 -11.49 11.79
C ALA A 345 12.43 -11.38 13.29
N ASP A 346 12.39 -10.15 13.80
CA ASP A 346 11.74 -9.85 15.06
C ASP A 346 10.22 -9.88 14.83
N GLN A 347 9.49 -10.72 15.56
CA GLN A 347 8.04 -10.87 15.42
C GLN A 347 7.30 -10.19 16.58
N PHE A 348 6.36 -9.32 16.24
CA PHE A 348 5.41 -8.70 17.15
C PHE A 348 4.05 -9.36 16.94
N SER A 349 3.82 -10.46 17.67
CA SER A 349 2.68 -11.33 17.39
C SER A 349 1.35 -10.80 17.93
N GLY A 350 0.29 -10.91 17.15
CA GLY A 350 -1.08 -10.51 17.49
C GLY A 350 -1.24 -9.03 17.77
N MET A 351 -0.31 -8.21 17.27
CA MET A 351 -0.22 -6.78 17.56
C MET A 351 -1.29 -5.97 16.83
N LEU A 352 -1.61 -6.34 15.59
CA LEU A 352 -2.50 -5.56 14.73
C LEU A 352 -3.94 -6.04 14.86
N PRO A 353 -4.93 -5.14 14.78
CA PRO A 353 -6.32 -5.57 14.69
C PRO A 353 -6.56 -6.49 13.49
N PRO A 354 -7.59 -7.36 13.54
CA PRO A 354 -7.83 -8.34 12.49
C PRO A 354 -7.95 -7.76 11.08
N GLY A 355 -7.65 -8.61 10.09
CA GLY A 355 -7.75 -8.25 8.68
C GLY A 355 -6.75 -7.19 8.22
N VAL A 356 -5.56 -7.13 8.82
CA VAL A 356 -4.49 -6.25 8.33
C VAL A 356 -4.16 -6.57 6.87
N GLN A 357 -3.78 -5.53 6.12
CA GLN A 357 -3.41 -5.58 4.71
C GLN A 357 -2.07 -4.84 4.49
N GLY A 358 -1.96 -3.96 3.50
CA GLY A 358 -0.73 -3.25 3.17
C GLY A 358 -0.22 -2.25 4.23
N ILE A 359 1.06 -1.89 4.07
CA ILE A 359 1.81 -0.96 4.92
C ILE A 359 2.65 0.00 4.05
N SER A 360 2.76 1.27 4.47
CA SER A 360 3.70 2.25 3.89
C SER A 360 4.41 3.05 4.99
N TYR A 361 5.59 3.58 4.67
CA TYR A 361 6.36 4.42 5.57
C TYR A 361 6.33 5.88 5.14
N LYS A 362 5.97 6.75 6.09
CA LYS A 362 6.08 8.20 5.98
C LYS A 362 7.25 8.69 6.85
N PRO A 363 8.36 9.14 6.23
CA PRO A 363 9.53 9.61 6.97
C PRO A 363 9.23 10.80 7.89
N ASP A 364 8.43 11.75 7.39
CA ASP A 364 8.03 12.95 8.13
C ASP A 364 7.03 12.57 9.23
N GLY A 365 7.55 12.36 10.45
CA GLY A 365 6.80 11.87 11.61
C GLY A 365 7.15 10.43 12.01
N ASP A 366 8.01 9.75 11.25
CA ASP A 366 8.45 8.38 11.50
C ASP A 366 7.27 7.39 11.65
N GLU A 367 6.34 7.44 10.71
CA GLU A 367 5.02 6.79 10.78
C GLU A 367 4.93 5.57 9.83
N LEU A 368 4.54 4.42 10.36
CA LEU A 368 4.10 3.24 9.60
C LEU A 368 2.59 3.29 9.43
N TRP A 369 2.13 3.59 8.22
CA TRP A 369 0.73 3.64 7.86
C TRP A 369 0.23 2.26 7.43
N ILE A 370 -0.83 1.78 8.05
CA ILE A 370 -1.39 0.44 7.90
C ILE A 370 -2.88 0.56 7.61
N VAL A 371 -3.39 -0.34 6.77
CA VAL A 371 -4.82 -0.46 6.48
C VAL A 371 -5.33 -1.86 6.85
N GLY A 372 -6.57 -1.94 7.34
CA GLY A 372 -7.26 -3.19 7.65
C GLY A 372 -8.65 -3.29 7.03
N SER A 373 -9.04 -4.51 6.68
CA SER A 373 -10.19 -4.82 5.82
C SER A 373 -11.37 -5.51 6.50
N THR A 374 -11.28 -5.84 7.79
CA THR A 374 -12.36 -6.54 8.52
C THR A 374 -13.66 -5.73 8.46
N ILE A 375 -14.72 -6.36 7.94
CA ILE A 375 -16.06 -5.77 7.79
C ILE A 375 -16.58 -5.29 9.14
N GLY A 376 -17.15 -4.08 9.17
CA GLY A 376 -17.65 -3.43 10.37
C GLY A 376 -16.54 -2.92 11.31
N LYS A 377 -15.28 -3.02 10.89
CA LYS A 377 -14.08 -2.57 11.62
C LYS A 377 -12.98 -2.07 10.70
N ARG A 378 -13.30 -1.67 9.47
CA ARG A 378 -12.24 -1.28 8.51
C ARG A 378 -11.54 -0.02 9.01
N TYR A 379 -10.22 -0.01 8.96
CA TYR A 379 -9.42 1.02 9.61
C TYR A 379 -8.22 1.45 8.77
N VAL A 380 -7.75 2.65 9.06
CA VAL A 380 -6.41 3.13 8.70
C VAL A 380 -5.76 3.65 9.97
N MET A 381 -4.51 3.28 10.24
CA MET A 381 -3.78 3.78 11.39
C MET A 381 -2.30 3.98 11.09
N ALA A 382 -1.69 4.91 11.82
CA ALA A 382 -0.27 5.16 11.86
C ALA A 382 0.31 4.64 13.18
N LEU A 383 1.38 3.86 13.08
CA LEU A 383 2.20 3.41 14.20
C LEU A 383 3.57 4.11 14.16
N SER A 384 4.23 4.29 15.29
CA SER A 384 5.61 4.81 15.31
C SER A 384 6.60 3.75 14.84
N ALA A 385 7.34 4.05 13.77
CA ALA A 385 8.44 3.19 13.33
C ALA A 385 9.57 3.12 14.37
N SER A 386 9.70 4.13 15.24
CA SER A 386 10.64 4.13 16.37
C SER A 386 10.22 3.21 17.54
N MET A 387 9.05 2.58 17.46
CA MET A 387 8.46 1.72 18.50
C MET A 387 8.22 2.47 19.83
N LYS A 388 8.02 3.78 19.76
CA LYS A 388 7.59 4.60 20.89
C LYS A 388 6.08 4.83 20.78
N ASN A 389 5.37 4.72 21.89
CA ASN A 389 3.99 5.22 21.91
C ASN A 389 4.02 6.71 21.64
N GLY A 390 3.10 7.20 20.80
CA GLY A 390 2.94 8.63 20.60
C GLY A 390 2.69 9.28 21.96
N THR A 391 3.56 10.22 22.35
CA THR A 391 3.16 11.21 23.35
C THR A 391 2.01 11.96 22.69
N GLY A 392 0.80 11.83 23.24
CA GLY A 392 -0.39 12.49 22.71
C GLY A 392 -0.04 13.93 22.32
N VAL A 393 -0.49 14.36 21.15
CA VAL A 393 -0.28 15.71 20.67
C VAL A 393 -0.70 16.66 21.79
N ASP A 394 0.27 17.35 22.39
CA ASP A 394 0.02 18.46 23.28
C ASP A 394 -0.79 19.47 22.47
N ALA A 395 -2.09 19.48 22.71
CA ALA A 395 -2.94 20.60 22.37
C ALA A 395 -2.36 21.80 23.12
N GLY A 396 -1.61 22.63 22.39
CA GLY A 396 -1.11 23.90 22.91
C GLY A 396 -2.27 24.67 23.52
N ASN A 397 -2.23 24.85 24.83
CA ASN A 397 -3.08 25.78 25.56
C ASN A 397 -2.19 26.57 26.51
N ASP A 398 -1.58 27.61 25.96
CA ASP A 398 -1.27 28.79 26.76
C ASP A 398 -2.56 29.61 26.95
N ALA A 399 -2.81 29.90 28.23
CA ALA A 399 -3.72 30.90 28.79
C ALA A 399 -5.24 30.63 28.81
N GLY A 400 -5.79 30.44 30.02
CA GLY A 400 -7.22 30.63 30.30
C GLY A 400 -7.71 30.11 31.65
N SER A 401 -7.40 30.83 32.73
CA SER A 401 -7.85 30.60 34.11
C SER A 401 -9.38 30.57 34.32
N GLY A 402 -9.82 29.72 35.27
CA GLY A 402 -11.13 29.74 35.94
C GLY A 402 -11.92 28.45 35.70
N GLY A 403 -12.29 27.60 36.64
CA GLY A 403 -12.49 27.74 38.09
C GLY A 403 -13.87 27.15 38.41
N GLY A 404 -13.92 26.06 39.19
CA GLY A 404 -15.11 25.73 39.99
C GLY A 404 -15.95 24.50 39.62
N ASN A 405 -15.71 23.46 40.42
CA ASN A 405 -16.70 22.72 41.22
C ASN A 405 -17.42 21.46 40.68
N SER A 406 -17.25 20.43 41.49
CA SER A 406 -17.84 19.09 41.57
C SER A 406 -19.36 19.04 41.70
N THR A 407 -19.97 17.98 41.14
CA THR A 407 -20.94 17.12 41.87
C THR A 407 -21.24 15.84 41.09
N ALA A 408 -21.09 14.68 41.74
CA ALA A 408 -21.77 13.44 41.38
C ALA A 408 -23.25 13.51 41.81
N PRO A 409 -24.13 12.67 41.27
CA PRO A 409 -24.57 11.55 42.11
C PRO A 409 -24.87 10.23 41.39
N SER A 410 -24.97 9.23 42.26
CA SER A 410 -25.18 7.80 42.08
C SER A 410 -26.56 7.37 41.54
N GLY A 411 -26.56 6.22 40.86
CA GLY A 411 -27.46 5.08 41.09
C GLY A 411 -28.94 5.17 40.67
N SER A 412 -29.39 4.22 39.84
CA SER A 412 -30.29 3.12 40.27
C SER A 412 -30.97 2.39 39.10
N THR A 413 -30.91 1.05 39.16
CA THR A 413 -31.97 0.05 38.89
C THR A 413 -32.59 -0.14 37.49
N VAL A 414 -32.45 -1.41 37.06
CA VAL A 414 -33.16 -2.14 35.99
C VAL A 414 -34.63 -2.39 36.36
N PRO A 415 -35.53 -2.48 35.37
CA PRO A 415 -36.28 -3.74 35.17
C PRO A 415 -36.38 -4.18 33.69
N ALA A 416 -36.42 -5.51 33.50
CA ALA A 416 -36.76 -6.17 32.23
C ALA A 416 -38.24 -5.95 31.83
N PRO A 417 -38.61 -6.18 30.56
CA PRO A 417 -39.49 -7.33 30.33
C PRO A 417 -39.33 -8.09 28.99
N THR A 418 -39.61 -9.39 29.09
CA THR A 418 -40.37 -10.29 28.19
C THR A 418 -40.05 -10.37 26.70
N GLY A 419 -39.71 -11.59 26.28
CA GLY A 419 -39.59 -11.98 24.88
C GLY A 419 -40.94 -12.13 24.16
N ASN A 420 -40.86 -12.11 22.82
CA ASN A 420 -41.82 -12.79 21.98
C ASN A 420 -41.18 -13.24 20.66
N ASN A 421 -41.57 -14.44 20.26
CA ASN A 421 -41.13 -15.17 19.09
C ASN A 421 -41.64 -14.51 17.81
N ASN A 422 -40.83 -14.45 16.76
CA ASN A 422 -41.36 -14.45 15.39
C ASN A 422 -40.45 -15.21 14.41
N LYS A 423 -41.11 -16.14 13.71
CA LYS A 423 -40.60 -17.04 12.68
C LYS A 423 -40.22 -16.25 11.42
N LEU A 424 -39.08 -16.58 10.84
CA LEU A 424 -38.63 -16.10 9.53
C LEU A 424 -39.45 -16.73 8.40
N SER A 425 -39.76 -15.93 7.38
CA SER A 425 -40.56 -16.30 6.20
C SER A 425 -39.73 -17.03 5.14
N SER A 426 -40.42 -17.82 4.32
CA SER A 426 -39.88 -18.80 3.36
C SER A 426 -39.02 -18.25 2.21
N GLY A 427 -38.74 -16.94 2.16
CA GLY A 427 -37.80 -16.33 1.20
C GLY A 427 -36.32 -16.46 1.60
N ALA A 428 -36.03 -16.80 2.86
CA ALA A 428 -34.67 -16.93 3.40
C ALA A 428 -34.00 -18.32 3.17
N LYS A 429 -34.69 -19.26 2.50
CA LYS A 429 -34.18 -20.63 2.29
C LYS A 429 -33.58 -20.87 0.89
N ALA A 430 -33.77 -19.96 -0.06
CA ALA A 430 -33.26 -20.12 -1.44
C ALA A 430 -31.88 -19.46 -1.67
N GLY A 431 -31.46 -18.51 -0.81
CA GLY A 431 -30.10 -17.92 -0.84
C GLY A 431 -29.02 -18.76 -0.13
N ILE A 432 -29.42 -19.82 0.58
CA ILE A 432 -28.53 -20.69 1.36
C ILE A 432 -27.97 -21.86 0.51
N ALA A 433 -28.48 -22.08 -0.71
CA ALA A 433 -28.08 -23.21 -1.55
C ALA A 433 -26.83 -22.98 -2.43
N VAL A 434 -26.37 -21.73 -2.60
CA VAL A 434 -25.13 -21.42 -3.37
C VAL A 434 -23.92 -21.19 -2.43
N GLY A 435 -24.16 -20.90 -1.15
CA GLY A 435 -23.13 -20.66 -0.13
C GLY A 435 -22.51 -21.91 0.53
N VAL A 436 -22.79 -23.12 0.05
CA VAL A 436 -22.40 -24.37 0.75
C VAL A 436 -21.39 -25.24 0.00
N LEU A 437 -21.07 -25.01 -1.28
CA LEU A 437 -20.35 -26.04 -2.07
C LEU A 437 -18.89 -25.72 -2.49
N ALA A 438 -18.28 -24.56 -2.16
CA ALA A 438 -16.87 -24.31 -2.50
C ALA A 438 -15.96 -23.68 -1.40
N GLY A 439 -16.47 -22.84 -0.48
CA GLY A 439 -15.62 -22.20 0.56
C GLY A 439 -15.43 -23.02 1.85
N VAL A 440 -16.44 -23.80 2.24
CA VAL A 440 -16.43 -24.68 3.43
C VAL A 440 -15.38 -25.79 3.32
N GLY A 441 -14.98 -26.16 2.10
CA GLY A 441 -13.93 -27.16 1.85
C GLY A 441 -12.50 -26.70 2.18
N GLY A 442 -12.17 -25.41 2.02
CA GLY A 442 -10.85 -24.85 2.34
C GLY A 442 -10.70 -24.41 3.81
N LEU A 443 -11.77 -23.86 4.39
CA LEU A 443 -11.80 -23.39 5.78
C LEU A 443 -11.55 -24.52 6.81
N LEU A 444 -12.06 -25.73 6.56
CA LEU A 444 -11.83 -26.90 7.42
C LEU A 444 -10.41 -27.50 7.31
N ALA A 445 -9.68 -27.22 6.21
CA ALA A 445 -8.28 -27.60 6.04
C ALA A 445 -7.31 -26.56 6.66
N GLY A 446 -7.65 -25.26 6.63
CA GLY A 446 -6.88 -24.18 7.28
C GLY A 446 -6.87 -24.23 8.81
N VAL A 447 -7.99 -24.63 9.43
CA VAL A 447 -8.10 -24.88 10.88
C VAL A 447 -7.14 -26.01 11.34
N MET A 448 -6.83 -26.99 10.46
CA MET A 448 -5.87 -28.08 10.72
C MET A 448 -4.38 -27.68 10.57
N VAL A 449 -4.04 -26.56 9.90
CA VAL A 449 -2.65 -26.05 9.72
C VAL A 449 -2.21 -25.12 10.87
N LEU A 450 -3.05 -24.19 11.32
CA LEU A 450 -2.65 -23.14 12.27
C LEU A 450 -2.58 -23.60 13.74
N LEU A 451 -3.51 -24.46 14.16
CA LEU A 451 -3.46 -25.09 15.49
C LEU A 451 -2.22 -25.99 15.68
N LYS A 452 -1.61 -26.45 14.57
CA LYS A 452 -0.35 -27.22 14.55
C LYS A 452 0.92 -26.33 14.62
N LYS A 453 0.93 -25.09 14.08
CA LYS A 453 2.05 -24.12 14.24
C LYS A 453 2.07 -23.49 15.65
N ARG A 454 0.90 -23.15 16.22
CA ARG A 454 0.74 -22.61 17.59
C ARG A 454 1.39 -23.46 18.70
N LYS A 455 1.58 -24.77 18.47
CA LYS A 455 2.16 -25.70 19.45
C LYS A 455 3.67 -25.94 19.31
N LYS A 456 4.35 -25.41 18.28
CA LYS A 456 5.78 -25.75 18.03
C LYS A 456 6.78 -24.61 18.29
N ALA A 457 6.37 -23.35 18.40
CA ALA A 457 7.27 -22.20 18.66
C ALA A 457 7.11 -21.55 20.05
N ALA A 458 6.42 -22.22 20.98
CA ALA A 458 6.70 -22.10 22.42
C ALA A 458 8.19 -22.36 22.79
N ALA A 459 9.05 -22.63 21.80
CA ALA A 459 10.50 -22.71 21.83
C ALA A 459 11.26 -21.36 21.67
N GLN A 460 10.58 -20.20 21.57
CA GLN A 460 11.20 -18.86 21.51
C GLN A 460 11.35 -18.18 22.88
N GLY A 461 11.62 -18.94 23.95
CA GLY A 461 11.89 -18.36 25.27
C GLY A 461 13.28 -17.76 25.37
N HIS A 462 13.43 -16.47 25.06
CA HIS A 462 14.50 -15.62 25.59
C HIS A 462 13.93 -14.22 25.85
N SER A 463 13.95 -13.80 27.12
CA SER A 463 13.63 -12.43 27.50
C SER A 463 14.73 -11.50 27.00
N CYS A 464 14.37 -10.46 26.24
CA CYS A 464 15.27 -9.37 25.95
C CYS A 464 15.46 -8.52 27.22
N THR A 465 16.65 -8.63 27.82
CA THR A 465 17.22 -7.53 28.60
C THR A 465 18.11 -6.74 27.66
N ASP A 466 17.98 -5.41 27.74
CA ASP A 466 18.65 -4.41 26.92
C ASP A 466 20.17 -4.43 27.12
N PRO A 467 21.00 -4.49 26.06
CA PRO A 467 22.37 -4.03 26.14
C PRO A 467 22.59 -2.80 25.26
N ALA A 468 23.16 -1.79 25.89
CA ALA A 468 23.64 -0.55 25.30
C ALA A 468 24.40 -0.74 23.98
N GLN A 469 24.17 0.22 23.07
CA GLN A 469 24.84 0.33 21.77
C GLN A 469 26.37 0.32 21.85
N PRO A 470 27.03 -0.18 20.80
CA PRO A 470 28.21 0.46 20.24
C PRO A 470 27.90 1.04 18.85
N ALA A 471 28.40 2.26 18.64
CA ALA A 471 28.52 2.90 17.34
C ALA A 471 29.55 2.17 16.46
N ASP A 472 29.42 2.37 15.14
CA ASP A 472 30.32 1.96 14.06
C ASP A 472 30.56 0.46 13.83
N SER A 473 29.83 -0.08 12.84
CA SER A 473 30.46 -0.87 11.76
C SER A 473 29.49 -1.00 10.59
N GLY A 474 29.84 -0.39 9.46
CA GLY A 474 29.12 -0.55 8.20
C GLY A 474 29.29 -1.97 7.64
N TRP A 475 28.20 -2.52 7.10
CA TRP A 475 28.23 -3.79 6.37
C TRP A 475 27.33 -3.75 5.11
N TYR A 476 28.04 -3.71 3.97
CA TYR A 476 27.78 -4.28 2.63
C TYR A 476 26.49 -3.82 1.89
N MET A 477 26.49 -2.95 0.86
CA MET A 477 27.28 -2.81 -0.38
C MET A 477 27.41 -4.12 -1.18
N LYS A 478 26.55 -4.31 -2.19
CA LYS A 478 26.82 -5.21 -3.32
C LYS A 478 27.93 -4.54 -4.16
N PRO A 479 29.15 -5.08 -4.27
CA PRO A 479 30.18 -4.48 -5.09
C PRO A 479 29.97 -4.97 -6.52
N GLU A 480 29.45 -4.09 -7.36
CA GLU A 480 29.53 -4.05 -8.82
C GLU A 480 28.36 -3.16 -9.28
N LEU A 481 28.64 -2.18 -10.14
CA LEU A 481 27.78 -1.04 -10.52
C LEU A 481 27.92 0.23 -9.64
N SER A 482 29.15 0.60 -9.30
CA SER A 482 29.52 2.02 -9.28
C SER A 482 29.94 2.44 -10.69
N CYS A 483 29.59 3.68 -11.04
CA CYS A 483 29.61 4.32 -12.35
C CYS A 483 30.87 4.12 -13.22
N GLU A 484 30.63 4.25 -14.53
CA GLU A 484 31.61 4.41 -15.62
C GLU A 484 32.92 5.11 -15.23
N GLU A 485 34.03 4.53 -15.67
CA GLU A 485 35.29 5.24 -15.90
C GLU A 485 35.07 6.32 -16.97
N GLN A 486 35.00 7.58 -16.54
CA GLN A 486 35.36 8.72 -17.40
C GLN A 486 36.88 8.91 -17.33
N PRO A 487 37.59 9.12 -18.46
CA PRO A 487 39.04 9.17 -18.48
C PRO A 487 39.58 10.43 -17.75
N LYS A 488 40.61 10.20 -16.93
CA LYS A 488 41.34 11.22 -16.18
C LYS A 488 41.84 12.34 -17.11
N GLN A 489 41.33 13.57 -16.95
CA GLN A 489 42.07 14.77 -17.33
C GLN A 489 42.92 15.21 -16.13
N GLY A 490 44.23 15.29 -16.33
CA GLY A 490 45.21 15.74 -15.34
C GLY A 490 45.05 17.21 -14.95
N PRO A 491 45.74 17.65 -13.89
CA PRO A 491 45.57 18.99 -13.32
C PRO A 491 45.99 20.06 -14.32
N ARG A 492 45.08 21.01 -14.58
CA ARG A 492 45.39 22.23 -15.33
C ARG A 492 46.05 23.24 -14.39
N ASP A 493 47.23 23.65 -14.83
CA ASP A 493 48.07 24.70 -14.30
C ASP A 493 47.31 26.04 -14.29
N ILE A 494 47.32 26.72 -13.14
CA ILE A 494 46.75 28.07 -12.98
C ILE A 494 47.89 29.07 -13.02
N SER A 495 48.30 29.41 -14.24
CA SER A 495 49.08 30.61 -14.51
C SER A 495 48.94 31.03 -15.97
N GLU A 496 47.86 31.75 -16.31
CA GLU A 496 47.97 32.77 -17.36
C GLU A 496 46.86 33.81 -17.24
N VAL A 497 47.31 35.05 -17.07
CA VAL A 497 46.53 36.27 -17.08
C VAL A 497 46.24 36.61 -18.54
N ALA A 498 44.97 36.78 -18.90
CA ALA A 498 44.60 37.45 -20.14
C ALA A 498 43.33 38.30 -19.94
N GLU A 499 43.45 39.53 -20.44
CA GLU A 499 42.67 40.73 -20.24
C GLU A 499 41.15 40.64 -20.52
N LEU A 500 40.38 41.37 -19.71
CA LEU A 500 38.96 41.67 -19.95
C LEU A 500 38.81 42.74 -21.05
N PRO A 501 37.95 42.56 -22.07
CA PRO A 501 37.61 43.66 -22.96
C PRO A 501 36.59 44.60 -22.31
N THR A 502 36.95 45.88 -22.29
CA THR A 502 36.18 47.03 -21.84
C THR A 502 34.89 47.24 -22.66
N VAL A 503 33.77 47.46 -21.97
CA VAL A 503 32.49 47.92 -22.52
C VAL A 503 32.51 49.45 -22.69
N PRO A 504 32.22 50.02 -23.86
CA PRO A 504 32.05 51.47 -23.99
C PRO A 504 30.62 51.89 -23.63
N VAL A 505 30.53 52.85 -22.71
CA VAL A 505 29.32 53.60 -22.32
C VAL A 505 29.25 54.91 -23.12
N ARG A 506 28.10 55.18 -23.76
CA ARG A 506 27.40 56.47 -24.03
C ARG A 506 26.64 56.38 -25.37
N LYS A 507 25.47 57.03 -25.57
CA LYS A 507 24.91 58.26 -25.01
C LYS A 507 23.41 58.30 -25.32
N GLU A 508 22.62 58.86 -24.40
CA GLU A 508 21.28 59.38 -24.66
C GLU A 508 21.30 60.45 -25.77
N MET A 509 20.23 60.52 -26.58
CA MET A 509 19.66 61.78 -27.04
C MET A 509 18.14 61.66 -27.18
N GLN A 510 17.47 62.65 -26.61
CA GLN A 510 16.08 63.04 -26.81
C GLN A 510 15.82 63.45 -28.27
N GLY A 511 14.58 63.26 -28.70
CA GLY A 511 14.01 63.71 -29.98
C GLY A 511 12.63 63.10 -30.15
#